data_AF-A0A960FQ01-F1
#
_entry.id   AF-A0A960FQ01-F1
#
_cell.length_a   1.000
_cell.length_b   1.000
_cell.length_c   1.000
_cell.angle_alpha   90.00
_cell.angle_beta   90.00
_cell.angle_gamma   90.00
#
_symmetry.space_group_name_H-M   'P 1'
#
loop_
_entity.id
_entity.type
_entity.pdbx_description
1 polymer ?
#
loop_
_entity_poly.entity_id
_entity_poly.type
_entity_poly.pdbx_seq_one_letter_code
_entity_poly.pdbx_strand_id
1 'polypeptide(L)'
;DADPAIVAERATAEGKFAQEKRMYVDRCVRIYEFPKPTIAAVQGRCIAAGLMLALVCDLVVAADDASFANPVARMSGMGVELLLEPWDLGIRKAKEFLWTGEPLGAADAAAAGMVNRVVPRAELADAARALAETIALVPPVTAERIKDSVNHTYELMGKRQSWQYHFMAHHFTHNTATALGMLADRQGMGSMREVFEARDRGDAPAS
;
A
#
# COMPACT_ATOMS: atom_id res chain seq x y z
N ASP A 1 -3.79 -6.44 23.47
CA ASP A 1 -3.26 -7.78 23.15
C ASP A 1 -3.94 -8.35 21.92
N ALA A 2 -3.20 -9.11 21.12
CA ALA A 2 -3.73 -9.72 19.90
C ALA A 2 -4.69 -10.87 20.25
N ASP A 3 -5.77 -11.01 19.47
CA ASP A 3 -6.74 -12.11 19.62
C ASP A 3 -6.01 -13.47 19.56
N PRO A 4 -6.13 -14.33 20.59
CA PRO A 4 -5.50 -15.65 20.61
C PRO A 4 -5.81 -16.51 19.38
N ALA A 5 -7.00 -16.37 18.79
CA ALA A 5 -7.34 -17.09 17.56
C ALA A 5 -6.50 -16.62 16.37
N ILE A 6 -6.22 -15.31 16.27
CA ILE A 6 -5.34 -14.75 15.23
C ILE A 6 -3.90 -15.20 15.46
N VAL A 7 -3.44 -15.26 16.72
CA VAL A 7 -2.09 -15.74 17.05
C VAL A 7 -1.93 -17.21 16.64
N ALA A 8 -2.91 -18.05 16.95
CA ALA A 8 -2.90 -19.46 16.57
C ALA A 8 -2.94 -19.66 15.05
N GLU A 9 -3.78 -18.90 14.34
CA GLU A 9 -3.83 -18.94 12.87
C GLU A 9 -2.48 -18.54 12.26
N ARG A 10 -1.80 -17.52 12.80
CA ARG A 10 -0.49 -17.07 12.29
C ARG A 10 0.70 -17.94 12.70
N ALA A 11 0.48 -19.06 13.39
CA ALA A 11 1.57 -19.94 13.85
C ALA A 11 2.19 -20.77 12.71
N THR A 12 1.46 -21.03 11.62
CA THR A 12 1.96 -21.77 10.45
C THR A 12 2.07 -20.88 9.21
N ALA A 13 2.80 -21.34 8.19
CA ALA A 13 2.92 -20.63 6.93
C ALA A 13 1.56 -20.53 6.21
N GLU A 14 0.77 -21.61 6.21
CA GLU A 14 -0.56 -21.69 5.61
C GLU A 14 -1.54 -20.72 6.27
N GLY A 15 -1.50 -20.63 7.60
CA GLY A 15 -2.40 -19.75 8.33
C GLY A 15 -2.02 -18.27 8.21
N LYS A 16 -0.71 -17.94 8.19
CA LYS A 16 -0.25 -16.59 7.81
C LYS A 16 -0.73 -16.22 6.40
N PHE A 17 -0.58 -17.13 5.44
CA PHE A 17 -1.03 -16.96 4.07
C PHE A 17 -2.53 -16.68 3.98
N ALA A 18 -3.35 -17.54 4.58
CA ALA A 18 -4.80 -17.39 4.56
C ALA A 18 -5.25 -16.08 5.22
N GLN A 19 -4.63 -15.72 6.35
CA GLN A 19 -4.98 -14.53 7.11
C GLN A 19 -4.59 -13.24 6.37
N GLU A 20 -3.37 -13.15 5.83
CA GLU A 20 -2.88 -11.98 5.10
C GLU A 20 -3.64 -11.81 3.78
N LYS A 21 -3.93 -12.90 3.07
CA LYS A 21 -4.80 -12.87 1.88
C LYS A 21 -6.18 -12.31 2.21
N ARG A 22 -6.82 -12.83 3.27
CA ARG A 22 -8.17 -12.44 3.69
C ARG A 22 -8.23 -11.00 4.20
N MET A 23 -7.22 -10.55 4.95
CA MET A 23 -7.24 -9.25 5.63
C MET A 23 -6.74 -8.12 4.75
N TYR A 24 -5.75 -8.37 3.89
CA TYR A 24 -5.11 -7.33 3.10
C TYR A 24 -5.49 -7.43 1.63
N VAL A 25 -5.10 -8.51 0.95
CA VAL A 25 -5.27 -8.65 -0.50
C VAL A 25 -6.74 -8.63 -0.90
N ASP A 26 -7.57 -9.54 -0.36
CA ASP A 26 -8.96 -9.71 -0.79
C ASP A 26 -9.81 -8.47 -0.46
N ARG A 27 -9.52 -7.78 0.65
CA ARG A 27 -10.23 -6.55 1.01
C ARG A 27 -9.86 -5.40 0.08
N CYS A 28 -8.59 -5.24 -0.24
CA CYS A 28 -8.12 -4.16 -1.12
C CYS A 28 -8.56 -4.41 -2.57
N VAL A 29 -8.46 -5.66 -3.05
CA VAL A 29 -8.99 -6.05 -4.37
C VAL A 29 -10.49 -5.80 -4.48
N ARG A 30 -11.26 -6.07 -3.42
CA ARG A 30 -12.70 -5.78 -3.41
C ARG A 30 -13.01 -4.28 -3.52
N ILE A 31 -12.15 -3.40 -2.99
CA ILE A 31 -12.28 -1.94 -3.18
C ILE A 31 -11.94 -1.56 -4.62
N TYR A 32 -10.85 -2.11 -5.15
CA TYR A 32 -10.42 -1.89 -6.54
C TYR A 32 -11.52 -2.30 -7.54
N GLU A 33 -12.14 -3.45 -7.33
CA GLU A 33 -13.22 -4.00 -8.18
C GLU A 33 -14.61 -3.45 -7.86
N PHE A 34 -14.73 -2.54 -6.90
CA PHE A 34 -16.02 -1.98 -6.54
C PHE A 34 -16.64 -1.24 -7.75
N PRO A 35 -17.91 -1.50 -8.13
CA PRO A 35 -18.50 -1.01 -9.38
C PRO A 35 -18.84 0.49 -9.38
N LYS A 36 -18.38 1.24 -8.36
CA LYS A 36 -18.53 2.70 -8.28
C LYS A 36 -17.16 3.35 -8.15
N PRO A 37 -17.01 4.60 -8.62
CA PRO A 37 -15.80 5.38 -8.38
C PRO A 37 -15.48 5.51 -6.89
N THR A 38 -14.21 5.31 -6.52
CA THR A 38 -13.69 5.44 -5.15
C THR A 38 -12.64 6.54 -5.08
N ILE A 39 -12.66 7.33 -4.00
CA ILE A 39 -11.72 8.43 -3.77
C ILE A 39 -11.10 8.25 -2.38
N ALA A 40 -9.77 8.21 -2.31
CA ALA A 40 -9.04 8.32 -1.06
C ALA A 40 -8.75 9.80 -0.75
N ALA A 41 -9.09 10.24 0.46
CA ALA A 41 -8.66 11.51 1.02
C ALA A 41 -7.54 11.24 2.04
N VAL A 42 -6.33 11.70 1.77
CA VAL A 42 -5.13 11.32 2.54
C VAL A 42 -4.50 12.55 3.19
N GLN A 43 -4.32 12.51 4.51
CA GLN A 43 -3.57 13.50 5.28
C GLN A 43 -2.42 12.87 6.05
N GLY A 44 -1.40 13.67 6.38
CA GLY A 44 -0.28 13.22 7.20
C GLY A 44 0.41 11.99 6.62
N ARG A 45 0.66 10.97 7.44
CA ARG A 45 1.51 9.84 7.05
C ARG A 45 0.69 8.65 6.56
N CYS A 46 0.81 8.33 5.28
CA CYS A 46 0.25 7.13 4.65
C CYS A 46 1.36 6.09 4.46
N ILE A 47 1.45 5.12 5.36
CA ILE A 47 2.61 4.20 5.44
C ILE A 47 2.15 2.75 5.34
N ALA A 48 2.91 1.94 4.60
CA ALA A 48 2.70 0.50 4.47
C ALA A 48 1.24 0.16 4.11
N ALA A 49 0.49 -0.57 4.95
CA ALA A 49 -0.89 -0.96 4.65
C ALA A 49 -1.84 0.24 4.40
N GLY A 50 -1.49 1.45 4.87
CA GLY A 50 -2.20 2.68 4.48
C GLY A 50 -2.14 2.94 2.97
N LEU A 51 -1.00 2.65 2.32
CA LEU A 51 -0.86 2.74 0.86
C LEU A 51 -1.78 1.74 0.16
N MET A 52 -1.93 0.54 0.70
CA MET A 52 -2.84 -0.45 0.13
C MET A 52 -4.26 0.05 0.05
N LEU A 53 -4.75 0.74 1.09
CA LEU A 53 -6.10 1.30 1.11
C LEU A 53 -6.23 2.52 0.19
N ALA A 54 -5.21 3.39 0.17
CA ALA A 54 -5.25 4.61 -0.63
C ALA A 54 -5.14 4.32 -2.13
N LEU A 55 -4.19 3.47 -2.55
CA LEU A 55 -3.83 3.27 -3.96
C LEU A 55 -4.68 2.21 -4.67
N VAL A 56 -5.57 1.49 -3.97
CA VAL A 56 -6.65 0.73 -4.62
C VAL A 56 -7.90 1.55 -4.90
N CYS A 57 -8.00 2.77 -4.37
CA CYS A 57 -9.02 3.71 -4.80
C CYS A 57 -8.73 4.21 -6.22
N ASP A 58 -9.77 4.58 -6.96
CA ASP A 58 -9.61 5.06 -8.33
C ASP A 58 -8.88 6.41 -8.39
N LEU A 59 -9.09 7.26 -7.38
CA LEU A 59 -8.50 8.60 -7.28
C LEU A 59 -7.98 8.87 -5.87
N VAL A 60 -6.93 9.70 -5.78
CA VAL A 60 -6.34 10.16 -4.52
C VAL A 60 -6.31 11.69 -4.47
N VAL A 61 -6.93 12.25 -3.43
CA VAL A 61 -6.78 13.66 -3.03
C VAL A 61 -5.94 13.67 -1.76
N ALA A 62 -4.82 14.39 -1.78
CA ALA A 62 -3.89 14.48 -0.66
C ALA A 62 -3.88 15.89 -0.05
N ALA A 63 -3.71 15.97 1.26
CA ALA A 63 -3.31 17.20 1.91
C ALA A 63 -1.86 17.56 1.55
N ASP A 64 -1.53 18.84 1.62
CA ASP A 64 -0.16 19.36 1.47
C ASP A 64 0.81 18.82 2.53
N ASP A 65 0.30 18.45 3.71
CA ASP A 65 1.05 17.78 4.77
C ASP A 65 1.23 16.26 4.56
N ALA A 66 0.69 15.70 3.48
CA ALA A 66 0.69 14.27 3.27
C ALA A 66 2.07 13.75 2.81
N SER A 67 2.43 12.57 3.31
CA SER A 67 3.60 11.81 2.90
C SER A 67 3.26 10.33 2.76
N PHE A 68 3.86 9.69 1.76
CA PHE A 68 3.64 8.30 1.39
C PHE A 68 4.94 7.53 1.58
N ALA A 69 4.93 6.37 2.25
CA ALA A 69 6.15 5.59 2.42
C ALA A 69 5.87 4.09 2.53
N ASN A 70 6.71 3.26 1.90
CA ASN A 70 6.70 1.82 2.12
C ASN A 70 8.08 1.35 2.64
N PRO A 71 8.31 1.45 3.96
CA PRO A 71 9.59 1.08 4.54
C PRO A 71 9.75 -0.42 4.83
N VAL A 72 8.81 -1.26 4.39
CA VAL A 72 8.77 -2.68 4.79
C VAL A 72 10.02 -3.44 4.35
N ALA A 73 10.64 -3.02 3.23
CA ALA A 73 11.93 -3.50 2.71
C ALA A 73 13.04 -3.58 3.77
N ARG A 74 13.12 -2.57 4.64
CA ARG A 74 14.14 -2.51 5.69
C ARG A 74 13.67 -3.15 7.00
N MET A 75 12.42 -3.57 7.06
CA MET A 75 11.76 -4.01 8.28
C MET A 75 11.69 -5.53 8.40
N SER A 76 11.07 -6.19 7.42
CA SER A 76 10.73 -7.60 7.57
C SER A 76 10.31 -8.29 6.26
N GLY A 77 10.30 -7.59 5.12
CA GLY A 77 9.73 -8.13 3.89
C GLY A 77 10.08 -7.30 2.68
N MET A 78 9.64 -7.68 1.49
CA MET A 78 9.93 -6.95 0.24
C MET A 78 9.00 -5.76 -0.06
N GLY A 79 8.06 -5.48 0.85
CA GLY A 79 6.94 -4.56 0.64
C GLY A 79 5.69 -5.07 1.36
N VAL A 80 4.57 -4.36 1.21
CA VAL A 80 3.25 -4.80 1.68
C VAL A 80 2.70 -5.93 0.81
N GLU A 81 1.56 -6.50 1.18
CA GLU A 81 0.98 -7.71 0.59
C GLU A 81 0.53 -7.52 -0.87
N LEU A 82 0.18 -6.29 -1.27
CA LEU A 82 -0.28 -5.95 -2.63
C LEU A 82 0.63 -4.92 -3.28
N LEU A 83 1.24 -5.26 -4.42
CA LEU A 83 2.20 -4.41 -5.13
C LEU A 83 1.51 -3.36 -5.99
N LEU A 84 1.49 -2.10 -5.53
CA LEU A 84 0.76 -1.01 -6.17
C LEU A 84 1.72 -0.03 -6.85
N GLU A 85 2.85 0.23 -6.22
CA GLU A 85 3.87 1.21 -6.57
C GLU A 85 4.30 1.22 -8.05
N PRO A 86 4.60 0.09 -8.73
CA PRO A 86 4.99 0.15 -10.14
C PRO A 86 3.87 0.61 -11.08
N TRP A 87 2.61 0.48 -10.67
CA TRP A 87 1.45 0.91 -11.45
C TRP A 87 1.16 2.40 -11.30
N ASP A 88 1.54 2.98 -10.15
CA ASP A 88 1.29 4.39 -9.82
C ASP A 88 2.51 5.30 -10.04
N LEU A 89 3.73 4.78 -9.92
CA LEU A 89 4.98 5.56 -10.01
C LEU A 89 5.86 5.18 -11.21
N GLY A 90 5.53 4.09 -11.90
CA GLY A 90 6.39 3.47 -12.89
C GLY A 90 7.59 2.74 -12.28
N ILE A 91 8.24 1.89 -13.09
CA ILE A 91 9.20 0.88 -12.60
C ILE A 91 10.41 1.45 -11.86
N ARG A 92 11.00 2.56 -12.33
CA ARG A 92 12.24 3.11 -11.74
C ARG A 92 11.97 3.78 -10.40
N LYS A 93 10.97 4.65 -10.34
CA LYS A 93 10.60 5.36 -9.12
C LYS A 93 10.00 4.41 -8.08
N ALA A 94 9.24 3.39 -8.50
CA ALA A 94 8.78 2.35 -7.57
C ALA A 94 9.95 1.60 -6.89
N LYS A 95 11.01 1.25 -7.65
CA LYS A 95 12.21 0.62 -7.06
C LYS A 95 12.94 1.55 -6.10
N GLU A 96 13.14 2.80 -6.48
CA GLU A 96 13.71 3.82 -5.59
C GLU A 96 12.89 3.93 -4.30
N PHE A 97 11.58 4.15 -4.42
CA PHE A 97 10.66 4.28 -3.30
C PHE A 97 10.67 3.06 -2.36
N LEU A 98 10.66 1.84 -2.91
CA LEU A 98 10.67 0.61 -2.11
C LEU A 98 12.03 0.33 -1.47
N TRP A 99 13.14 0.57 -2.18
CA TRP A 99 14.49 0.29 -1.65
C TRP A 99 14.95 1.33 -0.63
N THR A 100 14.64 2.61 -0.86
CA THR A 100 14.97 3.67 0.10
C THR A 100 13.98 3.66 1.26
N GLY A 101 12.72 3.29 1.05
CA GLY A 101 11.69 3.40 2.08
C GLY A 101 11.49 4.84 2.57
N GLU A 102 12.00 5.83 1.83
CA GLU A 102 11.91 7.25 2.15
C GLU A 102 10.51 7.79 1.87
N PRO A 103 10.05 8.78 2.64
CA PRO A 103 8.75 9.38 2.39
C PRO A 103 8.76 10.19 1.09
N LEU A 104 7.77 9.95 0.25
CA LEU A 104 7.42 10.76 -0.91
C LEU A 104 6.37 11.79 -0.49
N GLY A 105 6.68 13.08 -0.63
CA GLY A 105 5.76 14.16 -0.30
C GLY A 105 4.59 14.27 -1.29
N ALA A 106 3.49 14.92 -0.87
CA ALA A 106 2.27 15.06 -1.68
C ALA A 106 2.51 15.68 -3.07
N ALA A 107 3.36 16.72 -3.16
CA ALA A 107 3.67 17.38 -4.43
C ALA A 107 4.40 16.45 -5.42
N ASP A 108 5.42 15.72 -4.95
CA ASP A 108 6.17 14.78 -5.78
C ASP A 108 5.34 13.56 -6.17
N ALA A 109 4.47 13.09 -5.26
CA ALA A 109 3.48 12.05 -5.54
C ALA A 109 2.52 12.47 -6.65
N ALA A 110 2.06 13.73 -6.64
CA ALA A 110 1.21 14.26 -7.69
C ALA A 110 1.95 14.42 -9.03
N ALA A 111 3.20 14.91 -8.99
CA ALA A 111 4.04 15.00 -10.18
C ALA A 111 4.33 13.64 -10.82
N ALA A 112 4.35 12.57 -10.02
CA ALA A 112 4.51 11.19 -10.50
C ALA A 112 3.21 10.54 -11.02
N GLY A 113 2.04 11.16 -10.78
CA GLY A 113 0.73 10.63 -11.17
C GLY A 113 0.05 9.74 -10.12
N MET A 114 0.70 9.46 -8.98
CA MET A 114 0.15 8.69 -7.87
C MET A 114 -0.96 9.45 -7.10
N VAL A 115 -0.94 10.78 -7.14
CA VAL A 115 -1.95 11.66 -6.50
C VAL A 115 -2.59 12.56 -7.56
N ASN A 116 -3.92 12.64 -7.57
CA ASN A 116 -4.64 13.46 -8.55
C ASN A 116 -4.68 14.95 -8.16
N ARG A 117 -4.80 15.24 -6.86
CA ARG A 117 -4.92 16.62 -6.34
C ARG A 117 -4.21 16.75 -5.01
N VAL A 118 -3.47 17.84 -4.83
CA VAL A 118 -2.92 18.27 -3.55
C VAL A 118 -3.63 19.55 -3.13
N VAL A 119 -4.12 19.59 -1.89
CA VAL A 119 -4.86 20.73 -1.33
C VAL A 119 -4.39 21.04 0.08
N PRO A 120 -4.61 22.26 0.62
CA PRO A 120 -4.32 22.53 2.02
C PRO A 120 -5.02 21.52 2.95
N ARG A 121 -4.34 21.12 4.03
CA ARG A 121 -4.86 20.15 5.01
C ARG A 121 -6.28 20.46 5.52
N ALA A 122 -6.61 21.73 5.68
CA ALA A 122 -7.92 22.19 6.14
C ALA A 122 -9.03 21.97 5.09
N GLU A 123 -8.70 21.93 3.80
CA GLU A 123 -9.64 21.83 2.69
C GLU A 123 -9.82 20.40 2.18
N LEU A 124 -9.06 19.43 2.71
CA LEU A 124 -9.02 18.05 2.20
C LEU A 124 -10.40 17.40 2.08
N ALA A 125 -11.23 17.50 3.11
CA ALA A 125 -12.55 16.87 3.12
C ALA A 125 -13.48 17.50 2.08
N ASP A 126 -13.49 18.82 1.99
CA ASP A 126 -14.32 19.58 1.05
C ASP A 126 -13.87 19.35 -0.39
N ALA A 127 -12.56 19.32 -0.64
CA ALA A 127 -12.00 19.04 -1.97
C ALA A 127 -12.34 17.63 -2.46
N ALA A 128 -12.23 16.62 -1.59
CA ALA A 128 -12.60 15.24 -1.91
C ALA A 128 -14.12 15.12 -2.17
N ARG A 129 -14.95 15.80 -1.37
CA ARG A 129 -16.40 15.84 -1.56
C ARG A 129 -16.80 16.54 -2.86
N ALA A 130 -16.21 17.69 -3.17
CA ALA A 130 -16.47 18.41 -4.42
C ALA A 130 -16.07 17.59 -5.66
N LEU A 131 -14.95 16.86 -5.60
CA LEU A 131 -14.59 15.90 -6.64
C LEU A 131 -15.63 14.78 -6.78
N ALA A 132 -16.09 14.20 -5.67
CA ALA A 132 -17.14 13.18 -5.68
C ALA A 132 -18.45 13.70 -6.30
N GLU A 133 -18.88 14.91 -5.93
CA GLU A 133 -20.08 15.57 -6.48
C GLU A 133 -19.95 15.82 -7.98
N THR A 134 -18.76 16.18 -8.45
CA THR A 134 -18.48 16.35 -9.88
C THR A 134 -18.59 15.02 -10.63
N ILE A 135 -18.02 13.94 -10.07
CA ILE A 135 -18.09 12.58 -10.64
C ILE A 135 -19.53 12.05 -10.62
N ALA A 136 -20.31 12.39 -9.60
CA ALA A 136 -21.71 11.98 -9.46
C ALA A 136 -22.64 12.54 -10.55
N LEU A 137 -22.19 13.51 -11.35
CA LEU A 137 -22.91 13.97 -12.54
C LEU A 137 -22.91 12.92 -13.67
N VAL A 138 -22.00 11.95 -13.62
CA VAL A 138 -21.94 10.86 -14.60
C VAL A 138 -23.00 9.81 -14.27
N PRO A 139 -23.84 9.38 -15.23
CA PRO A 139 -24.82 8.32 -15.00
C PRO A 139 -24.15 7.05 -14.44
N PRO A 140 -24.77 6.33 -13.48
CA PRO A 140 -24.10 5.23 -12.78
C PRO A 140 -23.52 4.14 -13.70
N VAL A 141 -24.28 3.70 -14.71
CA VAL A 141 -23.82 2.69 -15.67
C VAL A 141 -22.63 3.18 -16.49
N THR A 142 -22.57 4.48 -16.79
CA THR A 142 -21.47 5.09 -17.53
C THR A 142 -20.22 5.17 -16.66
N ALA A 143 -20.36 5.57 -15.38
CA ALA A 143 -19.23 5.63 -14.45
C ALA A 143 -18.63 4.24 -14.20
N GLU A 144 -19.48 3.22 -14.01
CA GLU A 144 -19.07 1.83 -13.87
C GLU A 144 -18.29 1.34 -15.10
N ARG A 145 -18.82 1.57 -16.31
CA ARG A 145 -18.18 1.14 -17.56
C ARG A 145 -16.88 1.88 -17.85
N ILE A 146 -16.76 3.16 -17.49
CA ILE A 146 -15.50 3.91 -17.58
C ILE A 146 -14.45 3.24 -16.69
N LYS A 147 -14.77 3.01 -15.40
CA LYS A 147 -13.86 2.36 -14.46
C LYS A 147 -13.44 0.97 -14.95
N ASP A 148 -14.40 0.16 -15.34
CA ASP A 148 -14.19 -1.19 -15.84
C ASP A 148 -13.26 -1.20 -17.07
N SER A 149 -13.52 -0.36 -18.07
CA SER A 149 -12.70 -0.26 -19.28
C SER A 149 -11.27 0.20 -18.99
N VAL A 150 -11.08 1.16 -18.07
CA VAL A 150 -9.74 1.64 -17.70
C VAL A 150 -8.99 0.56 -16.92
N ASN A 151 -9.63 -0.07 -15.92
CA ASN A 151 -9.02 -1.13 -15.14
C ASN A 151 -8.68 -2.36 -15.99
N HIS A 152 -9.51 -2.70 -16.97
CA HIS A 152 -9.25 -3.80 -17.90
C HIS A 152 -7.94 -3.60 -18.70
N THR A 153 -7.52 -2.35 -18.94
CA THR A 153 -6.22 -2.08 -19.56
C THR A 153 -5.07 -2.62 -18.69
N TYR A 154 -5.14 -2.43 -17.37
CA TYR A 154 -4.15 -2.99 -16.46
C TYR A 154 -4.22 -4.50 -16.34
N GLU A 155 -5.41 -5.09 -16.44
CA GLU A 155 -5.57 -6.54 -16.53
C GLU A 155 -4.83 -7.11 -17.75
N LEU A 156 -4.98 -6.47 -18.93
CA LEU A 156 -4.24 -6.85 -20.14
C LEU A 156 -2.72 -6.64 -20.01
N MET A 157 -2.29 -5.64 -19.24
CA MET A 157 -0.87 -5.41 -18.92
C MET A 157 -0.32 -6.39 -17.87
N GLY A 158 -1.16 -7.26 -17.30
CA GLY A 158 -0.74 -8.29 -16.35
C GLY A 158 -0.73 -7.86 -14.88
N LYS A 159 -1.49 -6.82 -14.50
CA LYS A 159 -1.55 -6.31 -13.10
C LYS A 159 -1.95 -7.39 -12.11
N ARG A 160 -2.93 -8.22 -12.46
CA ARG A 160 -3.38 -9.33 -11.61
C ARG A 160 -2.32 -10.38 -11.36
N GLN A 161 -1.61 -10.77 -12.42
CA GLN A 161 -0.53 -11.75 -12.36
C GLN A 161 0.65 -11.20 -11.57
N SER A 162 0.95 -9.90 -11.73
CA SER A 162 1.94 -9.20 -10.92
C SER A 162 1.59 -9.24 -9.43
N TRP A 163 0.33 -8.94 -9.05
CA TRP A 163 -0.13 -9.03 -7.66
C TRP A 163 -0.03 -10.45 -7.10
N GLN A 164 -0.44 -11.46 -7.86
CA GLN A 164 -0.35 -12.86 -7.44
C GLN A 164 1.09 -13.30 -7.21
N TYR A 165 2.00 -13.00 -8.15
CA TYR A 165 3.42 -13.30 -8.01
C TYR A 165 4.03 -12.58 -6.80
N HIS A 166 3.73 -11.29 -6.65
CA HIS A 166 4.23 -10.49 -5.53
C HIS A 166 3.77 -11.06 -4.20
N PHE A 167 2.50 -11.44 -4.06
CA PHE A 167 1.99 -12.01 -2.81
C PHE A 167 2.71 -13.32 -2.44
N MET A 168 2.97 -14.18 -3.43
CA MET A 168 3.77 -15.40 -3.23
C MET A 168 5.20 -15.08 -2.79
N ALA A 169 5.84 -14.11 -3.45
CA ALA A 169 7.21 -13.70 -3.15
C ALA A 169 7.30 -13.03 -1.76
N HIS A 170 6.35 -12.17 -1.42
CA HIS A 170 6.19 -11.54 -0.11
C HIS A 170 6.13 -12.59 1.00
N HIS A 171 5.32 -13.65 0.83
CA HIS A 171 5.26 -14.75 1.78
C HIS A 171 6.56 -15.54 1.87
N PHE A 172 7.23 -15.80 0.74
CA PHE A 172 8.56 -16.40 0.78
C PHE A 172 9.53 -15.55 1.63
N THR A 173 9.59 -14.24 1.38
CA THR A 173 10.51 -13.32 2.09
C THR A 173 10.24 -13.30 3.60
N HIS A 174 8.97 -13.27 4.02
CA HIS A 174 8.62 -13.29 5.45
C HIS A 174 9.04 -14.56 6.19
N ASN A 175 9.31 -15.65 5.47
CA ASN A 175 9.77 -16.91 6.04
C ASN A 175 11.26 -17.17 5.83
N THR A 176 12.01 -16.21 5.29
CA THR A 176 13.48 -16.29 5.24
C THR A 176 14.09 -16.15 6.64
N ALA A 177 15.27 -16.74 6.84
CA ALA A 177 15.99 -16.62 8.11
C ALA A 177 16.25 -15.15 8.48
N THR A 178 16.57 -14.31 7.50
CA THR A 178 16.78 -12.86 7.69
C THR A 178 15.54 -12.18 8.25
N ALA A 179 14.37 -12.36 7.62
CA ALA A 179 13.13 -11.73 8.07
C ALA A 179 12.66 -12.25 9.43
N LEU A 180 12.81 -13.55 9.69
CA LEU A 180 12.47 -14.16 10.98
C LEU A 180 13.39 -13.67 12.11
N GLY A 181 14.69 -13.51 11.83
CA GLY A 181 15.64 -12.90 12.77
C GLY A 181 15.27 -11.46 13.11
N MET A 182 15.00 -10.63 12.10
CA MET A 182 14.54 -9.26 12.30
C MET A 182 13.24 -9.19 13.11
N LEU A 183 12.31 -10.12 12.90
CA LEU A 183 11.06 -10.20 13.67
C LEU A 183 11.32 -10.56 15.14
N ALA A 184 12.24 -11.49 15.41
CA ALA A 184 12.61 -11.88 16.77
C ALA A 184 13.28 -10.70 17.52
N ASP A 185 14.20 -9.99 16.86
CA ASP A 185 14.87 -8.83 17.44
C ASP A 185 13.88 -7.72 17.84
N ARG A 186 12.81 -7.53 17.04
CA ARG A 186 11.75 -6.57 17.32
C ARG A 186 10.90 -6.92 18.51
N GLN A 187 10.67 -8.21 18.78
CA GLN A 187 9.89 -8.62 19.94
C GLN A 187 10.55 -8.19 21.27
N GLY A 188 11.86 -7.92 21.25
CA GLY A 188 12.60 -7.35 22.38
C GLY A 188 12.59 -5.82 22.46
N MET A 189 11.99 -5.11 21.50
CA MET A 189 11.96 -3.64 21.47
C MET A 189 10.69 -3.10 22.16
N GLY A 190 10.83 -2.04 22.94
CA GLY A 190 9.75 -1.46 23.75
C GLY A 190 8.84 -0.51 22.99
N SER A 191 9.22 -0.05 21.79
CA SER A 191 8.40 0.87 21.00
C SER A 191 8.61 0.79 19.49
N MET A 192 7.61 1.25 18.72
CA MET A 192 7.75 1.40 17.26
C MET A 192 8.84 2.39 16.86
N ARG A 193 9.16 3.37 17.70
CA ARG A 193 10.26 4.31 17.44
C ARG A 193 11.60 3.59 17.42
N GLU A 194 11.85 2.73 18.41
CA GLU A 194 13.06 1.91 18.47
C GLU A 194 13.14 0.94 17.28
N VAL A 195 12.01 0.37 16.86
CA VAL A 195 11.94 -0.45 15.65
C VAL A 195 12.36 0.34 14.41
N PHE A 196 11.92 1.59 14.27
CA PHE A 196 12.32 2.46 13.16
C PHE A 196 13.79 2.89 13.22
N GLU A 197 14.31 3.21 14.41
CA GLU A 197 15.73 3.54 14.59
C GLU A 197 16.63 2.32 14.29
N ALA A 198 16.24 1.12 14.72
CA ALA A 198 16.98 -0.12 14.49
C ALA A 198 17.01 -0.52 13.01
N ARG A 199 15.91 -0.29 12.29
CA ARG A 199 15.71 -0.59 10.87
C ARG A 199 16.76 0.09 9.97
N ASP A 200 17.12 1.33 10.28
CA ASP A 200 17.97 2.15 9.41
C ASP A 200 19.48 1.88 9.60
N ARG A 201 19.85 0.92 10.48
CA ARG A 201 21.25 0.49 10.65
C ARG A 201 21.77 -0.37 9.50
N GLY A 202 20.87 -1.01 8.73
CA GLY A 202 21.24 -1.97 7.68
C GLY A 202 21.82 -3.28 8.23
N ASP A 203 22.08 -4.23 7.33
CA ASP A 203 22.79 -5.46 7.67
C ASP A 203 24.27 -5.14 7.93
N ALA A 204 24.90 -5.87 8.87
CA ALA A 204 26.35 -5.85 8.97
C ALA A 204 26.94 -6.33 7.63
N PRO A 205 28.04 -5.72 7.13
CA PRO A 205 28.66 -6.16 5.89
C PRO A 205 28.98 -7.65 6.02
N ALA A 206 28.54 -8.44 5.03
CA ALA A 206 28.91 -9.85 4.96
C ALA A 206 30.44 -9.92 4.86
N SER A 207 31.06 -10.57 5.86
CA SER A 207 32.49 -10.83 5.92
C SER A 207 32.98 -11.64 4.72
#